data_AF-A0A0N5CT09-F1
#
_entry.id   AF-A0A0N5CT09-F1
#
_cell.length_a   1.000
_cell.length_b   1.000
_cell.length_c   1.000
_cell.angle_alpha   90.00
_cell.angle_beta   90.00
_cell.angle_gamma   90.00
#
_symmetry.space_group_name_H-M   'P 1'
#
loop_
_entity.id
_entity.type
_entity.pdbx_description
1 polymer ?
#
loop_
_entity_poly.entity_id
_entity_poly.type
_entity_poly.pdbx_seq_one_letter_code
_entity_poly.pdbx_strand_id
1 'polypeptide(L)'
;MQEANLWSEIERMHSLKQWRTLCARYTVAKAYMQDSNAPITVFAPVDDVFIYNPDIRAMSQKEVLAHIGFKSFSLVDTQIHELGENRIWDKQILIRSTINSGYMYITQFIATPGNYYYFANNGMLCNHAANEWGIISGEQYLYKICTPIGYRPYPGTALSFVRDNDQMAFVDRPYNNHDLSEMRDVLDRAPDIALVIFGSSSWNGFHTFFLPTNQAFSKVITLNKLM
;
A
#
# COMPACT_ATOMS: atom_id res chain seq x y z
N MET A 1 -23.94 -17.08 -22.71
CA MET A 1 -22.69 -16.29 -22.74
C MET A 1 -22.21 -16.18 -21.31
N GLN A 2 -20.97 -16.56 -21.02
CA GLN A 2 -20.40 -16.32 -19.69
C GLN A 2 -20.10 -14.82 -19.61
N GLU A 3 -20.71 -14.11 -18.66
CA GLU A 3 -20.43 -12.68 -18.45
C GLU A 3 -18.95 -12.50 -18.11
N ALA A 4 -18.28 -11.56 -18.79
CA ALA A 4 -16.89 -11.26 -18.56
C ALA A 4 -16.74 -10.54 -17.21
N ASN A 5 -16.24 -11.24 -16.20
CA ASN A 5 -15.96 -10.70 -14.87
C ASN A 5 -14.61 -11.21 -14.35
N LEU A 6 -14.00 -10.46 -13.44
CA LEU A 6 -12.71 -10.82 -12.84
C LEU A 6 -12.79 -12.16 -12.09
N TRP A 7 -13.94 -12.51 -11.51
CA TRP A 7 -14.08 -13.79 -10.80
C TRP A 7 -13.80 -14.99 -11.69
N SER A 8 -14.32 -14.98 -12.91
CA SER A 8 -14.13 -16.04 -13.91
C SER A 8 -12.74 -15.98 -14.53
N GLU A 9 -12.18 -14.79 -14.72
CA GLU A 9 -10.82 -14.63 -15.25
C GLU A 9 -9.75 -15.12 -14.27
N ILE A 10 -9.87 -14.77 -12.98
CA ILE A 10 -8.94 -15.20 -11.93
C ILE A 10 -8.95 -16.73 -11.75
N GLU A 11 -10.09 -17.38 -11.97
CA GLU A 11 -10.18 -18.85 -11.89
C GLU A 11 -9.23 -19.56 -12.87
N ARG A 12 -8.98 -18.94 -14.03
CA ARG A 12 -8.05 -19.46 -15.05
C ARG A 12 -6.59 -19.13 -14.74
N MET A 13 -6.32 -18.23 -13.80
CA MET A 13 -4.98 -17.74 -13.49
C MET A 13 -4.36 -18.52 -12.32
N HIS A 14 -3.38 -19.37 -12.64
CA HIS A 14 -2.73 -20.20 -11.64
C HIS A 14 -1.99 -19.40 -10.55
N SER A 15 -1.52 -18.19 -10.86
CA SER A 15 -0.80 -17.34 -9.93
C SER A 15 -1.69 -16.55 -8.96
N LEU A 16 -3.02 -16.68 -9.04
CA LEU A 16 -3.97 -15.96 -8.19
C LEU A 16 -4.93 -16.89 -7.43
N LYS A 17 -4.60 -18.18 -7.31
CA LYS A 17 -5.47 -19.16 -6.64
C LYS A 17 -5.67 -18.81 -5.16
N GLN A 18 -4.63 -18.37 -4.48
CA GLN A 18 -4.69 -17.98 -3.07
C GLN A 18 -5.55 -16.73 -2.90
N TRP A 19 -5.35 -15.71 -3.75
CA TRP A 19 -6.17 -14.50 -3.76
C TRP A 19 -7.66 -14.82 -3.97
N ARG A 20 -7.98 -15.65 -4.98
CA ARG A 20 -9.35 -16.08 -5.24
C ARG A 20 -9.95 -16.80 -4.04
N THR A 21 -9.18 -17.70 -3.42
CA THR A 21 -9.62 -18.46 -2.23
C THR A 21 -9.90 -17.52 -1.07
N LEU A 22 -9.07 -16.51 -0.86
CA LEU A 22 -9.28 -15.50 0.17
C LEU A 22 -10.55 -14.67 -0.08
N CYS A 23 -10.73 -14.15 -1.31
CA CYS A 23 -11.95 -13.43 -1.70
C CYS A 23 -13.21 -14.30 -1.57
N ALA A 24 -13.11 -15.61 -1.83
CA ALA A 24 -14.23 -16.55 -1.72
C ALA A 24 -14.81 -16.64 -0.30
N ARG A 25 -14.01 -16.34 0.73
CA ARG A 25 -14.44 -16.37 2.13
C ARG A 25 -15.41 -15.25 2.49
N TYR A 26 -15.40 -14.16 1.73
CA TYR A 26 -16.17 -12.96 2.03
C TYR A 26 -17.16 -12.66 0.91
N THR A 27 -18.46 -12.76 1.22
CA THR A 27 -19.55 -12.55 0.26
C THR A 27 -19.42 -11.21 -0.48
N VAL A 28 -19.05 -10.14 0.23
CA VAL A 28 -18.91 -8.79 -0.34
C VAL A 28 -17.75 -8.74 -1.33
N ALA A 29 -16.58 -9.27 -0.98
CA ALA A 29 -15.43 -9.29 -1.88
C ALA A 29 -15.73 -10.10 -3.15
N LYS A 30 -16.34 -11.28 -2.99
CA LYS A 30 -16.76 -12.11 -4.12
C LYS A 30 -17.78 -11.39 -5.02
N ALA A 31 -18.79 -10.73 -4.44
CA ALA A 31 -19.81 -10.01 -5.20
C ALA A 31 -19.21 -8.91 -6.09
N TYR A 32 -18.28 -8.10 -5.55
CA TYR A 32 -17.57 -7.10 -6.37
C TYR A 32 -16.82 -7.72 -7.53
N MET A 33 -16.18 -8.88 -7.35
CA MET A 33 -15.44 -9.55 -8.42
C MET A 33 -16.34 -10.20 -9.48
N GLN A 34 -17.60 -10.49 -9.13
CA GLN A 34 -18.58 -11.10 -10.04
C GLN A 34 -19.38 -10.06 -10.83
N ASP A 35 -19.51 -8.84 -10.31
CA ASP A 35 -20.21 -7.75 -10.97
C ASP A 35 -19.36 -7.11 -12.07
N SER A 36 -19.56 -7.54 -13.31
CA SER A 36 -18.83 -7.04 -14.49
C SER A 36 -19.01 -5.55 -14.75
N ASN A 37 -20.05 -4.93 -14.18
CA ASN A 37 -20.35 -3.51 -14.36
C ASN A 37 -19.83 -2.66 -13.20
N ALA A 38 -19.20 -3.25 -12.18
CA ALA A 38 -18.61 -2.51 -11.09
C ALA A 38 -17.31 -1.83 -11.57
N PRO A 39 -17.20 -0.48 -11.54
CA PRO A 39 -15.99 0.23 -11.94
C PRO A 39 -14.92 0.14 -10.84
N ILE A 40 -14.31 -1.04 -10.71
CA ILE A 40 -13.32 -1.35 -9.67
C ILE A 40 -11.93 -1.55 -10.27
N THR A 41 -10.92 -1.28 -9.45
CA THR A 41 -9.54 -1.71 -9.72
C THR A 41 -9.03 -2.55 -8.56
N VAL A 42 -8.55 -3.74 -8.83
CA VAL A 42 -8.14 -4.74 -7.85
C VAL A 42 -6.64 -4.90 -7.90
N PHE A 43 -5.97 -4.74 -6.75
CA PHE A 43 -4.55 -5.08 -6.62
C PHE A 43 -4.43 -6.45 -5.96
N ALA A 44 -4.22 -7.49 -6.75
CA ALA A 44 -4.25 -8.88 -6.31
C ALA A 44 -2.84 -9.42 -6.02
N PRO A 45 -2.51 -9.81 -4.77
CA PRO A 45 -1.25 -10.50 -4.48
C PRO A 45 -1.17 -11.81 -5.25
N VAL A 46 -0.03 -12.06 -5.87
CA VAL A 46 0.25 -13.37 -6.47
C VAL A 46 0.53 -14.42 -5.40
N ASP A 47 0.34 -15.70 -5.75
CA ASP A 47 0.48 -16.83 -4.84
C ASP A 47 1.82 -16.84 -4.09
N ASP A 48 2.92 -16.41 -4.72
CA ASP A 48 4.24 -16.28 -4.09
C ASP A 48 4.23 -15.34 -2.87
N VAL A 49 3.46 -14.26 -2.91
CA VAL A 49 3.33 -13.33 -1.79
C VAL A 49 2.78 -14.05 -0.55
N PHE A 50 1.83 -14.97 -0.75
CA PHE A 50 1.26 -15.79 0.32
C PHE A 50 2.20 -16.89 0.80
N ILE A 51 3.23 -17.25 0.04
CA ILE A 51 4.28 -18.20 0.46
C ILE A 51 5.25 -17.49 1.40
N TYR A 52 5.75 -16.31 1.01
CA TYR A 52 6.70 -15.55 1.81
C TYR A 52 6.07 -14.81 2.99
N ASN A 53 4.76 -14.52 2.93
CA ASN A 53 4.01 -13.81 3.97
C ASN A 53 2.74 -14.62 4.34
N PRO A 54 2.87 -15.73 5.08
CA PRO A 54 1.76 -16.65 5.33
C PRO A 54 0.59 -15.99 6.07
N ASP A 55 0.85 -14.97 6.89
CA ASP A 55 -0.17 -14.26 7.69
C ASP A 55 -1.24 -13.58 6.81
N ILE A 56 -0.89 -13.18 5.58
CA ILE A 56 -1.87 -12.53 4.68
C ILE A 56 -2.94 -13.52 4.21
N ARG A 57 -2.75 -14.83 4.38
CA ARG A 57 -3.80 -15.85 4.12
C ARG A 57 -4.97 -15.72 5.11
N ALA A 58 -4.78 -15.03 6.23
CA ALA A 58 -5.78 -14.79 7.25
C ALA A 58 -6.33 -13.35 7.25
N MET A 59 -6.11 -12.59 6.17
CA MET A 59 -6.67 -11.24 6.03
C MET A 59 -8.19 -11.23 6.27
N SER A 60 -8.62 -10.29 7.10
CA SER A 60 -10.02 -9.98 7.37
C SER A 60 -10.72 -9.41 6.13
N GLN A 61 -12.07 -9.40 6.15
CA GLN A 61 -12.85 -8.77 5.07
C GLN A 61 -12.41 -7.33 4.79
N LYS A 62 -12.13 -6.55 5.85
CA LYS A 62 -11.75 -5.13 5.71
C LYS A 62 -10.41 -4.98 4.99
N GLU A 63 -9.48 -5.91 5.21
CA GLU A 63 -8.17 -5.91 4.54
C GLU A 63 -8.27 -6.37 3.09
N VAL A 64 -9.08 -7.39 2.83
CA VAL A 64 -9.37 -7.82 1.45
C VAL A 64 -10.01 -6.67 0.66
N LEU A 65 -11.01 -5.99 1.21
CA LEU A 65 -11.67 -4.86 0.56
C LEU A 65 -10.77 -3.63 0.40
N ALA A 66 -9.69 -3.53 1.19
CA ALA A 66 -8.69 -2.46 1.01
C ALA A 66 -7.83 -2.65 -0.24
N HIS A 67 -7.78 -3.85 -0.83
CA HIS A 67 -7.12 -4.10 -2.12
C HIS A 67 -7.99 -3.73 -3.33
N ILE A 68 -9.26 -3.39 -3.10
CA ILE A 68 -10.21 -3.05 -4.15
C ILE A 68 -10.45 -1.55 -4.10
N GLY A 69 -9.89 -0.85 -5.08
CA GLY A 69 -10.18 0.55 -5.38
C GLY A 69 -11.56 0.68 -6.04
N PHE A 70 -12.30 1.73 -5.69
CA PHE A 70 -13.57 2.07 -6.32
C PHE A 70 -13.56 3.50 -6.84
N LYS A 71 -14.29 3.73 -7.94
CA LYS A 71 -14.52 5.04 -8.54
C LYS A 71 -15.22 5.98 -7.55
N SER A 72 -14.49 6.95 -6.99
CA SER A 72 -15.11 7.99 -6.16
C SER A 72 -15.87 8.98 -7.05
N PHE A 73 -17.13 9.25 -6.72
CA PHE A 73 -18.09 10.01 -7.53
C PHE A 73 -17.73 11.49 -7.76
N SER A 74 -16.63 12.00 -7.17
CA SER A 74 -16.27 13.43 -7.16
C SER A 74 -14.89 13.75 -7.73
N LEU A 75 -14.18 12.78 -8.29
CA LEU A 75 -12.94 13.02 -9.03
C LEU A 75 -13.12 12.38 -10.39
N VAL A 76 -12.55 12.98 -11.42
CA VAL A 76 -12.51 12.46 -12.79
C VAL A 76 -11.54 11.26 -12.83
N ASP A 77 -11.72 10.32 -11.91
CA ASP A 77 -10.87 9.16 -11.69
C ASP A 77 -11.45 8.02 -12.50
N THR A 78 -10.91 7.91 -13.70
CA THR A 78 -10.92 6.71 -14.52
C THR A 78 -10.42 5.52 -13.70
N GLN A 79 -10.81 4.31 -14.11
CA GLN A 79 -9.99 3.14 -13.78
C GLN A 79 -8.52 3.48 -14.06
N ILE A 80 -7.58 2.91 -13.31
CA ILE A 80 -6.16 3.32 -13.37
C ILE A 80 -5.47 2.73 -14.61
N HIS A 81 -6.05 2.96 -15.79
CA HIS A 81 -5.52 2.63 -17.10
C HIS A 81 -4.15 3.26 -17.34
N GLU A 82 -3.87 4.38 -16.66
CA GLU A 82 -2.62 5.15 -16.67
C GLU A 82 -1.38 4.30 -16.34
N LEU A 83 -1.57 3.19 -15.59
CA LEU A 83 -0.49 2.22 -15.32
C LEU A 83 0.03 1.55 -16.60
N GLY A 84 -0.76 1.51 -17.67
CA GLY A 84 -0.41 0.89 -18.95
C GLY A 84 0.05 1.83 -20.05
N GLU A 85 0.05 3.14 -19.79
CA GLU A 85 0.35 4.14 -20.80
C GLU A 85 1.86 4.37 -20.98
N ASN A 86 2.68 3.65 -20.22
CA ASN A 86 4.15 3.74 -20.21
C ASN A 86 4.69 5.17 -20.33
N ARG A 87 4.05 6.10 -19.61
CA ARG A 87 4.40 7.51 -19.58
C ARG A 87 4.68 7.97 -18.17
N ILE A 88 5.51 8.99 -18.04
CA ILE A 88 5.70 9.69 -16.78
C ILE A 88 4.39 10.39 -16.42
N TRP A 89 3.96 10.25 -15.17
CA TRP A 89 2.78 10.93 -14.66
C TRP A 89 3.12 12.37 -14.24
N ASP A 90 2.16 13.27 -14.38
CA ASP A 90 2.30 14.66 -13.91
C ASP A 90 2.54 14.74 -12.39
N LYS A 91 1.97 13.78 -11.66
CA LYS A 91 2.19 13.58 -10.23
C LYS A 91 2.76 12.20 -10.00
N GLN A 92 3.81 12.12 -9.19
CA GLN A 92 4.44 10.86 -8.81
C GLN A 92 3.47 9.90 -8.09
N ILE A 93 2.48 10.46 -7.37
CA ILE A 93 1.54 9.69 -6.56
C ILE A 93 0.10 10.00 -6.95
N LEU A 94 -0.66 8.94 -7.23
CA LEU A 94 -2.11 8.98 -7.38
C LEU A 94 -2.77 8.50 -6.08
N ILE A 95 -3.88 9.13 -5.70
CA ILE A 95 -4.66 8.74 -4.54
C ILE A 95 -6.02 8.25 -5.04
N ARG A 96 -6.44 7.06 -4.60
CA ARG A 96 -7.75 6.47 -4.93
C ARG A 96 -8.45 6.03 -3.66
N SER A 97 -9.77 5.99 -3.69
CA SER A 97 -10.56 5.46 -2.57
C SER A 97 -10.70 3.94 -2.69
N THR A 98 -10.69 3.24 -1.56
CA THR A 98 -10.97 1.79 -1.51
C THR A 98 -12.41 1.53 -1.08
N ILE A 99 -12.92 0.34 -1.36
CA ILE A 99 -14.28 -0.08 -0.97
C ILE A 99 -14.47 -0.05 0.55
N ASN A 100 -13.40 -0.27 1.32
CA ASN A 100 -13.42 -0.17 2.78
C ASN A 100 -13.27 1.28 3.30
N SER A 101 -13.62 2.29 2.50
CA SER A 101 -13.52 3.72 2.86
C SER A 101 -12.11 4.16 3.29
N GLY A 102 -11.07 3.51 2.74
CA GLY A 102 -9.68 3.89 2.93
C GLY A 102 -9.08 4.52 1.67
N TYR A 103 -7.77 4.74 1.70
CA TYR A 103 -7.01 5.26 0.56
C TYR A 103 -6.05 4.21 0.01
N MET A 104 -5.92 4.20 -1.32
CA MET A 104 -4.89 3.51 -2.07
C MET A 104 -3.97 4.58 -2.67
N TYR A 105 -2.70 4.57 -2.25
CA TYR A 105 -1.66 5.44 -2.79
C TYR A 105 -0.90 4.68 -3.86
N ILE A 106 -0.85 5.19 -5.08
CA ILE A 106 -0.16 4.54 -6.18
C ILE A 106 1.03 5.41 -6.57
N THR A 107 2.23 4.92 -6.31
CA THR A 107 3.48 5.67 -6.54
C THR A 107 4.20 5.14 -7.76
N GLN A 108 4.57 6.03 -8.68
CA GLN A 108 5.43 5.73 -9.83
C GLN A 108 6.90 6.02 -9.48
N PHE A 109 7.79 5.10 -9.85
CA PHE A 109 9.24 5.29 -9.83
C PHE A 109 9.81 5.02 -11.22
N ILE A 110 10.82 5.79 -11.62
CA ILE A 110 11.53 5.58 -12.88
C ILE A 110 12.55 4.47 -12.65
N ALA A 111 12.41 3.35 -13.36
CA ALA A 111 13.35 2.23 -13.31
C ALA A 111 14.53 2.47 -14.24
N THR A 112 14.21 2.72 -15.51
CA THR A 112 15.13 3.11 -16.58
C THR A 112 14.38 4.12 -17.48
N PRO A 113 15.07 4.84 -18.37
CA PRO A 113 14.36 5.71 -19.33
C PRO A 113 13.27 4.92 -20.07
N GLY A 114 12.02 5.37 -19.94
CA GLY A 114 10.86 4.72 -20.56
C GLY A 114 10.34 3.46 -19.87
N ASN A 115 10.83 3.08 -18.68
CA ASN A 115 10.27 1.99 -17.87
C ASN A 115 10.02 2.46 -16.44
N TYR A 116 8.90 2.02 -15.87
CA TYR A 116 8.45 2.48 -14.55
C TYR A 116 8.13 1.31 -13.62
N TYR A 117 8.39 1.50 -12.34
CA TYR A 117 7.85 0.68 -11.26
C TYR A 117 6.68 1.39 -10.62
N TYR A 118 5.68 0.60 -10.23
CA TYR A 118 4.49 1.11 -9.58
C TYR A 118 4.30 0.39 -8.25
N PHE A 119 3.90 1.13 -7.24
CA PHE A 119 3.63 0.61 -5.91
C PHE A 119 2.24 1.05 -5.47
N ALA A 120 1.36 0.09 -5.19
CA ALA A 120 0.05 0.29 -4.56
C ALA A 120 0.22 0.13 -3.04
N ASN A 121 0.23 1.26 -2.32
CA ASN A 121 0.81 1.39 -0.98
C ASN A 121 2.21 0.75 -0.96
N ASN A 122 2.43 -0.32 -0.19
CA ASN A 122 3.71 -1.03 -0.14
C ASN A 122 3.82 -2.17 -1.19
N GLY A 123 2.74 -2.43 -1.92
CA GLY A 123 2.62 -3.54 -2.87
C GLY A 123 3.18 -3.16 -4.23
N MET A 124 4.33 -3.73 -4.60
CA MET A 124 4.93 -3.54 -5.91
C MET A 124 4.10 -4.25 -6.97
N LEU A 125 3.70 -3.54 -8.02
CA LEU A 125 3.08 -4.16 -9.19
C LEU A 125 4.09 -5.07 -9.89
N CYS A 126 3.66 -6.29 -10.21
CA CYS A 126 4.48 -7.29 -10.87
C CYS A 126 4.80 -6.86 -12.31
N ASN A 127 5.92 -6.18 -12.54
CA ASN A 127 6.37 -5.80 -13.89
C ASN A 127 7.34 -6.82 -14.53
N HIS A 128 7.82 -7.82 -13.77
CA HIS A 128 9.10 -8.46 -14.09
C HIS A 128 9.08 -9.79 -14.84
N ALA A 129 7.94 -10.48 -15.05
CA ALA A 129 8.02 -11.89 -15.45
C ALA A 129 7.22 -12.34 -16.69
N ALA A 130 6.14 -11.66 -17.10
CA ALA A 130 5.23 -12.28 -18.08
C ALA A 130 4.44 -11.36 -19.01
N ASN A 131 4.67 -10.03 -19.05
CA ASN A 131 3.78 -9.07 -19.73
C ASN A 131 2.28 -9.10 -19.30
N GLU A 132 1.90 -9.96 -18.36
CA GLU A 132 0.53 -10.09 -17.84
C GLU A 132 0.39 -9.44 -16.46
N TRP A 133 0.66 -8.14 -16.40
CA TRP A 133 0.63 -7.38 -15.15
C TRP A 133 -0.74 -6.73 -14.88
N GLY A 134 -1.55 -6.55 -15.93
CA GLY A 134 -2.91 -6.02 -15.88
C GLY A 134 -3.92 -6.86 -16.67
N ILE A 135 -5.13 -7.05 -16.13
CA ILE A 135 -6.27 -7.67 -16.81
C ILE A 135 -7.45 -6.69 -16.77
N ILE A 136 -8.18 -6.62 -17.88
CA ILE A 136 -9.43 -5.86 -17.98
C ILE A 136 -10.54 -6.86 -18.32
N SER A 137 -11.62 -6.87 -17.54
CA SER A 137 -12.80 -7.71 -17.78
C SER A 137 -14.05 -6.93 -17.41
N GLY A 138 -14.87 -6.59 -18.41
CA GLY A 138 -15.97 -5.63 -18.23
C GLY A 138 -15.44 -4.25 -17.81
N GLU A 139 -16.05 -3.66 -16.78
CA GLU A 139 -15.58 -2.40 -16.15
C GLU A 139 -14.56 -2.63 -15.02
N GLN A 140 -13.96 -3.82 -14.95
CA GLN A 140 -13.10 -4.20 -13.84
C GLN A 140 -11.65 -4.36 -14.29
N TYR A 141 -10.74 -3.79 -13.50
CA TYR A 141 -9.30 -3.82 -13.73
C TYR A 141 -8.65 -4.65 -12.64
N LEU A 142 -7.69 -5.49 -13.00
CA LEU A 142 -6.89 -6.25 -12.04
C LEU A 142 -5.41 -6.04 -12.33
N TYR A 143 -4.67 -5.65 -11.30
CA TYR A 143 -3.21 -5.57 -11.31
C TYR A 143 -2.63 -6.59 -10.35
N LYS A 144 -1.66 -7.37 -10.82
CA LYS A 144 -0.94 -8.33 -9.98
C LYS A 144 0.11 -7.60 -9.15
N ILE A 145 0.21 -7.90 -7.86
CA ILE A 145 1.27 -7.37 -6.98
C ILE A 145 2.16 -8.50 -6.44
N CYS A 146 3.45 -8.19 -6.34
CA CYS A 146 4.53 -9.14 -6.03
C CYS A 146 5.09 -8.92 -4.61
N THR A 147 4.59 -7.91 -3.89
CA THR A 147 4.83 -7.72 -2.45
C THR A 147 3.51 -7.37 -1.76
N PRO A 148 3.41 -7.55 -0.44
CA PRO A 148 2.20 -7.17 0.30
C PRO A 148 1.93 -5.66 0.19
N ILE A 149 0.65 -5.26 0.03
CA ILE A 149 0.21 -3.84 0.09
C ILE A 149 0.51 -3.20 1.45
N GLY A 150 0.67 -4.01 2.49
CA GLY A 150 0.74 -3.57 3.88
C GLY A 150 -0.65 -3.37 4.48
N TYR A 151 -0.67 -3.14 5.78
CA TYR A 151 -1.90 -2.88 6.54
C TYR A 151 -2.43 -1.47 6.28
N ARG A 152 -3.55 -1.11 6.93
CA ARG A 152 -4.20 0.20 6.79
C ARG A 152 -3.20 1.36 6.96
N PRO A 153 -3.29 2.41 6.13
CA PRO A 153 -2.48 3.63 6.28
C PRO A 153 -2.54 4.14 7.72
N TYR A 154 -1.40 4.55 8.26
CA TYR A 154 -1.33 5.16 9.59
C TYR A 154 -2.19 6.44 9.61
N PRO A 155 -3.13 6.61 10.55
CA PRO A 155 -4.11 7.70 10.52
C PRO A 155 -3.55 9.05 10.98
N GLY A 156 -2.23 9.22 11.00
CA GLY A 156 -1.54 10.40 11.49
C GLY A 156 -0.29 10.76 10.68
N THR A 157 0.43 11.79 11.12
CA THR A 157 1.70 12.20 10.54
C THR A 157 2.85 11.33 11.05
N ALA A 158 4.00 11.38 10.38
CA ALA A 158 5.23 10.77 10.90
C ALA A 158 5.58 11.27 12.32
N LEU A 159 5.26 12.53 12.66
CA LEU A 159 5.45 13.04 14.03
C LEU A 159 4.58 12.32 15.04
N SER A 160 3.28 12.12 14.73
CA SER A 160 2.39 11.38 15.62
C SER A 160 2.81 9.92 15.77
N PHE A 161 3.35 9.32 14.69
CA PHE A 161 3.93 7.97 14.78
C PHE A 161 5.08 7.92 15.77
N VAL A 162 6.00 8.87 15.70
CA VAL A 162 7.13 8.94 16.63
C VAL A 162 6.65 9.25 18.05
N ARG A 163 5.69 10.16 18.26
CA ARG A 163 5.27 10.61 19.60
C ARG A 163 4.26 9.71 20.33
N ASP A 164 3.62 8.75 19.66
CA ASP A 164 2.62 7.89 20.31
C ASP A 164 3.26 6.86 21.26
N ASN A 165 3.41 7.23 22.54
CA ASN A 165 3.99 6.38 23.58
C ASN A 165 3.02 5.29 24.10
N ASP A 166 1.73 5.57 24.06
CA ASP A 166 0.70 4.76 24.70
C ASP A 166 0.06 3.73 23.75
N GLN A 167 0.57 3.66 22.52
CA GLN A 167 0.04 2.85 21.42
C GLN A 167 -1.44 3.04 21.12
N MET A 168 -2.02 4.16 21.53
CA MET A 168 -3.44 4.40 21.37
C MET A 168 -3.83 4.50 19.88
N ALA A 169 -2.89 4.88 19.00
CA ALA A 169 -3.10 4.88 17.56
C ALA A 169 -2.74 3.54 16.86
N PHE A 170 -2.18 2.57 17.58
CA PHE A 170 -1.69 1.28 17.04
C PHE A 170 -2.52 0.06 17.43
N VAL A 171 -3.65 0.22 18.11
CA VAL A 171 -4.53 -0.91 18.47
C VAL A 171 -4.85 -1.73 17.21
N ASP A 172 -4.56 -3.03 17.27
CA ASP A 172 -4.70 -4.02 16.18
C ASP A 172 -3.82 -3.78 14.94
N ARG A 173 -2.68 -3.08 15.07
CA ARG A 173 -1.73 -2.86 13.95
C ARG A 173 -0.34 -3.41 14.28
N PRO A 174 0.40 -3.98 13.30
CA PRO A 174 1.76 -4.50 13.52
C PRO A 174 2.83 -3.40 13.57
N TYR A 175 2.43 -2.13 13.73
CA TYR A 175 3.39 -1.02 13.81
C TYR A 175 4.00 -0.98 15.21
N ASN A 176 5.33 -0.92 15.29
CA ASN A 176 6.05 -0.81 16.54
C ASN A 176 6.95 0.44 16.51
N ASN A 177 6.78 1.31 17.50
CA ASN A 177 7.60 2.50 17.69
C ASN A 177 8.34 2.49 19.04
N HIS A 178 8.33 1.39 19.82
CA HIS A 178 8.96 1.32 21.13
C HIS A 178 10.45 1.71 21.09
N ASP A 179 11.15 1.27 20.05
CA ASP A 179 12.60 1.50 19.89
C ASP A 179 12.96 2.89 19.39
N LEU A 180 12.04 3.87 19.46
CA LEU A 180 12.28 5.27 19.07
C LEU A 180 12.43 6.21 20.28
N SER A 181 12.62 5.71 21.50
CA SER A 181 12.68 6.55 22.71
C SER A 181 13.83 7.55 22.69
N GLU A 182 15.02 7.17 22.22
CA GLU A 182 16.16 8.08 22.07
C GLU A 182 15.88 9.17 21.04
N MET A 183 15.25 8.80 19.92
CA MET A 183 14.82 9.75 18.91
C MET A 183 13.79 10.73 19.46
N ARG A 184 12.82 10.27 20.27
CA ARG A 184 11.84 11.13 20.94
C ARG A 184 12.52 12.14 21.85
N ASP A 185 13.45 11.71 22.69
CA ASP A 185 14.20 12.60 23.58
C ASP A 185 14.94 13.70 22.80
N VAL A 186 15.57 13.36 21.67
CA VAL A 186 16.19 14.36 20.78
C VAL A 186 15.16 15.36 20.24
N LEU A 187 13.99 14.87 19.78
CA LEU A 187 12.93 15.73 19.27
C LEU A 187 12.27 16.58 20.36
N ASP A 188 12.20 16.11 21.59
CA ASP A 188 11.64 16.83 22.73
C ASP A 188 12.59 17.93 23.23
N ARG A 189 13.91 17.73 23.09
CA ARG A 189 14.92 18.78 23.32
C ARG A 189 14.95 19.85 22.22
N ALA A 190 14.47 19.51 21.02
CA ALA A 190 14.46 20.40 19.85
C ALA A 190 13.07 20.42 19.17
N PRO A 191 12.01 20.90 19.86
CA PRO A 191 10.63 20.77 19.40
C PRO A 191 10.36 21.50 18.08
N ASP A 192 11.05 22.63 17.84
CA ASP A 192 10.91 23.41 16.60
C ASP A 192 11.43 22.64 15.39
N ILE A 193 12.53 21.90 15.54
CA ILE A 193 13.11 21.05 14.50
C ILE A 193 12.17 19.87 14.21
N ALA A 194 11.59 19.27 15.24
CA ALA A 194 10.62 18.19 15.09
C ALA A 194 9.38 18.64 14.30
N LEU A 195 8.89 19.85 14.56
CA LEU A 195 7.76 20.42 13.83
C LEU A 195 8.12 20.70 12.37
N VAL A 196 9.31 21.25 12.10
CA VAL A 196 9.78 21.52 10.73
C VAL A 196 9.92 20.23 9.92
N ILE A 197 10.50 19.18 10.52
CA ILE A 197 10.78 17.91 9.82
C ILE A 197 9.51 17.07 9.63
N PHE A 198 8.63 17.02 10.63
CA PHE A 198 7.54 16.03 10.67
C PHE A 198 6.11 16.60 10.73
N GLY A 199 5.94 17.90 10.96
CA GLY A 199 4.63 18.51 11.26
C GLY A 199 4.30 19.81 10.53
N SER A 200 5.17 20.31 9.65
CA SER A 200 4.97 21.58 8.96
C SER A 200 3.83 21.48 7.94
N SER A 201 2.78 22.30 8.13
CA SER A 201 1.65 22.44 7.21
C SER A 201 2.04 23.05 5.86
N SER A 202 3.18 23.75 5.80
CA SER A 202 3.82 24.25 4.57
C SER A 202 4.43 23.12 3.73
N TRP A 203 4.53 21.90 4.29
CA TRP A 203 5.16 20.71 3.72
C TRP A 203 4.24 19.48 3.76
N ASN A 204 2.95 19.69 3.49
CA ASN A 204 1.98 18.64 3.18
C ASN A 204 2.38 17.94 1.86
N GLY A 205 3.32 17.00 1.96
CA GLY A 205 3.89 16.26 0.85
C GLY A 205 4.17 14.81 1.23
N PHE A 206 4.56 14.01 0.24
CA PHE A 206 4.95 12.63 0.44
C PHE A 206 6.44 12.57 0.78
N HIS A 207 6.76 12.09 1.98
CA HIS A 207 8.12 12.05 2.51
C HIS A 207 8.50 10.61 2.87
N THR A 208 9.77 10.26 2.68
CA THR A 208 10.35 9.02 3.20
C THR A 208 11.26 9.37 4.37
N PHE A 209 10.89 8.92 5.57
CA PHE A 209 11.69 9.14 6.79
C PHE A 209 12.45 7.88 7.16
N PHE A 210 13.76 8.01 7.37
CA PHE A 210 14.59 6.97 7.97
C PHE A 210 14.70 7.24 9.47
N LEU A 211 13.93 6.51 10.27
CA LEU A 211 13.85 6.71 11.71
C LEU A 211 14.92 5.86 12.43
N PRO A 212 15.94 6.47 13.08
CA PRO A 212 16.95 5.73 13.81
C PRO A 212 16.36 5.11 15.08
N THR A 213 16.63 3.81 15.29
CA THR A 213 16.26 3.11 16.51
C THR A 213 17.23 3.41 17.66
N ASN A 214 16.85 3.08 18.89
CA ASN A 214 17.70 3.20 20.09
C ASN A 214 19.09 2.55 19.90
N GLN A 215 19.16 1.43 19.17
CA GLN A 215 20.44 0.76 18.87
C GLN A 215 21.33 1.59 17.93
N ALA A 216 20.76 2.39 17.03
CA ALA A 216 21.54 3.28 16.19
C ALA A 216 22.23 4.38 17.02
N PHE A 217 21.53 4.92 18.03
CA PHE A 217 22.09 5.93 18.95
C PHE A 217 23.21 5.37 19.85
N SER A 218 23.06 4.14 20.35
CA SER A 218 24.06 3.53 21.24
C SER A 218 25.42 3.32 20.57
N LYS A 219 25.44 3.09 19.25
CA LYS A 219 26.67 2.98 18.45
C LYS A 219 27.44 4.31 18.38
N VAL A 220 26.75 5.45 18.33
CA VAL A 220 27.38 6.78 18.31
C VAL A 220 28.03 7.10 19.66
N ILE A 221 27.35 6.77 20.77
CA ILE A 221 27.89 6.95 22.13
C ILE A 221 29.15 6.10 22.35
N THR A 222 29.18 4.89 21.79
CA THR A 222 30.33 3.98 21.91
C THR A 222 31.54 4.51 21.12
N LEU A 223 31.33 5.05 19.92
CA LEU A 223 32.38 5.70 19.13
C LEU A 223 33.00 6.92 19.83
N ASN A 224 32.17 7.74 20.50
CA ASN A 224 32.65 8.91 21.25
C ASN A 224 33.38 8.57 22.56
N LYS A 225 33.31 7.31 23.04
CA LYS A 225 34.10 6.84 24.19
C LYS A 225 35.44 6.22 23.79
N LEU A 226 35.63 5.94 22.50
CA LEU A 226 36.83 5.33 21.92
C LEU A 226 37.73 6.35 21.19
N MET A 227 37.27 7.60 21.05
CA MET A 227 38.07 8.78 20.67
C MET A 227 38.39 9.59 21.93
#